data_AF-A0AAJ1XAM1-F1
#
_entry.id   AF-A0AAJ1XAM1-F1
#
_cell.length_a   1.000
_cell.length_b   1.000
_cell.length_c   1.000
_cell.angle_alpha   90.00
_cell.angle_beta   90.00
_cell.angle_gamma   90.00
#
_symmetry.space_group_name_H-M   'P 1'
#
loop_
_entity.id
_entity.type
_entity.pdbx_description
1 polymer ?
#
loop_
_entity_poly.entity_id
_entity_poly.type
_entity_poly.pdbx_seq_one_letter_code
_entity_poly.pdbx_strand_id
1 'polypeptide(L)'
;MAQRVCPLLVIAILFAPLGASGATPTEPELRGELLRMKDAGQAVRDLSLTAEGEERVHSAVDAVHTARLKSTVAARGWPTGAQVGQDGADAACLLAQHSDKAPALQRSLAEAMEPLVATGQVKASSYAYLWDHTNDPQRYGTQGRCADMGHWEYCLAALRAW
;
A
#
# COMPACT_ATOMS: atom_id res chain seq x y z
N MET A 1 -32.46 -59.54 17.12
CA MET A 1 -32.88 -58.16 16.79
C MET A 1 -31.86 -57.22 17.41
N ALA A 2 -30.74 -56.96 16.74
CA ALA A 2 -30.52 -55.93 15.74
C ALA A 2 -30.47 -54.51 16.35
N GLN A 3 -29.40 -53.79 15.97
CA GLN A 3 -29.15 -52.34 16.00
C GLN A 3 -28.18 -51.84 17.07
N ARG A 4 -27.22 -50.95 16.77
CA ARG A 4 -26.65 -50.39 15.53
C ARG A 4 -25.35 -49.70 15.99
N VAL A 5 -24.20 -50.10 15.46
CA VAL A 5 -22.94 -49.36 15.66
C VAL A 5 -23.01 -48.10 14.81
N CYS A 6 -22.91 -46.93 15.44
CA CYS A 6 -22.86 -45.64 14.75
C CYS A 6 -21.38 -45.30 14.51
N PRO A 7 -20.88 -45.26 13.26
CA PRO A 7 -19.51 -44.84 13.03
C PRO A 7 -19.46 -43.31 13.06
N LEU A 8 -18.72 -42.76 14.03
CA LEU A 8 -18.28 -41.37 14.01
C LEU A 8 -17.32 -41.18 12.83
N LEU A 9 -17.83 -40.57 11.76
CA LEU A 9 -17.04 -40.08 10.65
C LEU A 9 -16.29 -38.82 11.12
N VAL A 10 -15.05 -38.96 11.59
CA VAL A 10 -14.16 -37.83 11.85
C VAL A 10 -13.65 -37.33 10.50
N ILE A 11 -14.30 -36.30 9.95
CA ILE A 11 -13.75 -35.53 8.83
C ILE A 11 -12.66 -34.63 9.40
N ALA A 12 -11.41 -35.06 9.32
CA ALA A 12 -10.27 -34.19 9.52
C ALA A 12 -10.19 -33.24 8.31
N ILE A 13 -10.79 -32.05 8.44
CA ILE A 13 -10.57 -30.96 7.48
C ILE A 13 -9.13 -30.50 7.69
N LEU A 14 -8.23 -30.99 6.82
CA LEU A 14 -6.89 -30.44 6.64
C LEU A 14 -7.05 -29.00 6.16
N PHE A 15 -7.00 -28.04 7.09
CA PHE A 15 -6.67 -26.66 6.76
C PHE A 15 -5.19 -26.64 6.36
N ALA A 16 -4.91 -26.86 5.07
CA ALA A 16 -3.64 -26.47 4.51
C ALA A 16 -3.62 -24.93 4.51
N PRO A 17 -2.61 -24.28 5.13
CA PRO A 17 -2.41 -22.86 4.90
C PRO A 17 -2.06 -22.70 3.42
N LEU A 18 -2.89 -21.96 2.69
CA LEU A 18 -2.50 -21.36 1.41
C LEU A 18 -1.39 -20.36 1.72
N GLY A 19 -0.17 -20.86 1.91
CA GLY A 19 1.03 -20.05 1.87
C GLY A 19 1.06 -19.40 0.50
N ALA A 20 1.06 -18.07 0.47
CA ALA A 20 1.25 -17.30 -0.74
C ALA A 20 2.48 -17.83 -1.47
N SER A 21 2.26 -18.39 -2.66
CA SER A 21 3.32 -18.94 -3.50
C SER A 21 4.32 -17.84 -3.81
N GLY A 22 5.61 -18.09 -3.54
CA GLY A 22 6.74 -17.30 -4.00
C GLY A 22 6.92 -17.41 -5.52
N ALA A 23 5.88 -17.05 -6.27
CA ALA A 23 5.91 -16.98 -7.72
C ALA A 23 6.78 -15.79 -8.16
N THR A 24 7.60 -16.02 -9.19
CA THR A 24 8.41 -14.97 -9.81
C THR A 24 7.49 -13.86 -10.34
N PRO A 25 7.77 -12.57 -10.01
CA PRO A 25 7.02 -11.45 -10.56
C PRO A 25 7.02 -11.46 -12.09
N THR A 26 5.88 -11.19 -12.73
CA THR A 26 5.80 -11.19 -14.20
C THR A 26 6.50 -9.99 -14.85
N GLU A 27 6.78 -8.94 -14.08
CA GLU A 27 7.40 -7.68 -14.51
C GLU A 27 8.61 -7.32 -13.62
N PRO A 28 9.70 -8.11 -13.67
CA PRO A 28 10.85 -7.92 -12.78
C PRO A 28 11.59 -6.59 -13.02
N GLU A 29 11.58 -6.06 -14.24
CA GLU A 29 12.18 -4.75 -14.55
C GLU A 29 11.41 -3.60 -13.88
N LEU A 30 10.08 -3.65 -13.91
CA LEU A 30 9.22 -2.67 -13.25
C LEU A 30 9.38 -2.75 -11.73
N ARG A 31 9.45 -3.98 -11.18
CA ARG A 31 9.80 -4.17 -9.75
C ARG A 31 11.11 -3.45 -9.42
N GLY A 32 12.16 -3.71 -10.20
CA GLY A 32 13.46 -3.07 -9.98
C GLY A 32 13.42 -1.55 -10.07
N GLU A 33 12.63 -1.01 -11.00
CA GLU A 33 12.42 0.44 -11.12
C GLU A 33 11.73 1.03 -9.88
N LEU A 34 10.60 0.46 -9.44
CA LEU A 34 9.85 0.92 -8.28
C LEU A 34 10.71 0.88 -7.00
N LEU A 35 11.50 -0.17 -6.82
CA LEU A 35 12.43 -0.29 -5.69
C LEU A 35 13.50 0.81 -5.73
N ARG A 36 14.14 1.06 -6.88
CA ARG A 36 15.13 2.14 -7.02
C ARG A 36 14.54 3.52 -6.74
N MET A 37 13.32 3.80 -7.21
CA MET A 37 12.63 5.05 -6.94
C MET A 37 12.34 5.20 -5.44
N LYS A 38 11.83 4.15 -4.78
CA LYS A 38 11.60 4.14 -3.34
C LYS A 38 12.90 4.37 -2.57
N ASP A 39 13.96 3.65 -2.91
CA ASP A 39 15.25 3.75 -2.23
C ASP A 39 15.87 5.14 -2.41
N ALA A 40 15.82 5.72 -3.61
CA ALA A 40 16.25 7.09 -3.86
C ALA A 40 15.41 8.12 -3.07
N GLY A 41 14.09 7.92 -3.02
CA GLY A 41 13.18 8.75 -2.25
C GLY A 41 13.41 8.70 -0.74
N GLN A 42 13.82 7.55 -0.21
CA GLN A 42 14.20 7.40 1.20
C GLN A 42 15.59 7.96 1.47
N ALA A 43 16.56 7.74 0.58
CA ALA A 43 17.91 8.27 0.73
C ALA A 43 17.93 9.80 0.85
N VAL A 44 17.04 10.53 0.15
CA VAL A 44 16.93 11.99 0.32
C VAL A 44 16.25 12.42 1.62
N ARG A 45 15.42 11.56 2.21
CA ARG A 45 14.75 11.78 3.50
C ARG A 45 15.68 11.48 4.68
N ASP A 46 16.71 10.68 4.47
CA ASP A 46 17.76 10.40 5.47
C ASP A 46 18.84 11.50 5.53
N LEU A 47 18.81 12.47 4.63
CA LEU A 47 19.77 13.58 4.63
C LEU A 47 19.48 14.56 5.77
N SER A 48 20.52 14.93 6.51
CA SER A 48 20.44 16.04 7.46
C SER A 48 20.50 17.37 6.71
N LEU A 49 19.34 17.97 6.46
CA LEU A 49 19.19 19.26 5.77
C LEU A 49 18.48 20.27 6.69
N THR A 50 18.48 21.54 6.29
CA THR A 50 17.56 22.52 6.88
C THR A 50 16.14 22.23 6.40
N ALA A 51 15.11 22.69 7.12
CA ALA A 51 13.72 22.51 6.68
C ALA A 51 13.45 23.00 5.24
N GLU A 52 14.05 24.13 4.84
CA GLU A 52 13.97 24.62 3.46
C GLU A 52 14.68 23.70 2.45
N GLY A 53 15.80 23.10 2.86
CA GLY A 53 16.54 22.12 2.06
C GLY A 53 15.77 20.82 1.90
N GLU A 54 15.15 20.31 2.98
CA GLU A 54 14.28 19.14 2.98
C GLU A 54 13.12 19.34 2.01
N GLU A 55 12.34 20.41 2.18
CA GLU A 55 11.19 20.72 1.31
C GLU A 55 11.61 20.80 -0.16
N ARG A 56 12.72 21.48 -0.47
CA ARG A 56 13.21 21.62 -1.84
C ARG A 56 13.59 20.27 -2.44
N VAL A 57 14.37 19.46 -1.72
CA VAL A 57 14.90 18.20 -2.24
C VAL A 57 13.79 17.14 -2.33
N HIS A 58 12.96 16.99 -1.29
CA HIS A 58 11.87 16.02 -1.26
C HIS A 58 10.87 16.32 -2.36
N SER A 59 10.41 17.58 -2.48
CA SER A 59 9.48 17.99 -3.51
C SER A 59 9.99 17.74 -4.93
N ALA A 60 11.29 17.97 -5.17
CA ALA A 60 11.88 17.73 -6.48
C ALA A 60 11.89 16.24 -6.84
N VAL A 61 12.30 15.38 -5.91
CA VAL A 61 12.32 13.93 -6.10
C VAL A 61 10.91 13.37 -6.25
N ASP A 62 10.00 13.78 -5.38
CA ASP A 62 8.62 13.32 -5.38
C ASP A 62 7.89 13.75 -6.67
N ALA A 63 8.16 14.93 -7.22
CA ALA A 63 7.59 15.36 -8.50
C ALA A 63 8.00 14.43 -9.67
N VAL A 64 9.28 14.05 -9.73
CA VAL A 64 9.79 13.11 -10.75
C VAL A 64 9.15 11.73 -10.56
N HIS A 65 9.09 11.24 -9.32
CA HIS A 65 8.49 9.95 -9.01
C HIS A 65 7.00 9.91 -9.29
N THR A 66 6.27 10.97 -8.94
CA THR A 66 4.84 11.15 -9.20
C THR A 66 4.55 11.07 -10.70
N ALA A 67 5.33 11.80 -11.51
CA ALA A 67 5.17 11.78 -12.96
C ALA A 67 5.42 10.38 -13.55
N ARG A 68 6.44 9.69 -13.05
CA ARG A 68 6.76 8.34 -13.51
C ARG A 68 5.69 7.32 -13.09
N LEU A 69 5.25 7.35 -11.84
CA LEU A 69 4.20 6.46 -11.34
C LEU A 69 2.88 6.65 -12.12
N LYS A 70 2.49 7.91 -12.37
CA LYS A 70 1.33 8.23 -13.22
C LYS A 70 1.43 7.58 -14.59
N SER A 71 2.59 7.68 -15.25
CA SER A 71 2.81 7.07 -16.56
C SER A 71 2.71 5.54 -16.50
N THR A 72 3.30 4.92 -15.48
CA THR A 72 3.22 3.47 -15.26
C THR A 72 1.78 3.01 -15.10
N VAL A 73 1.01 3.67 -14.23
CA VAL A 73 -0.38 3.30 -13.95
C VAL A 73 -1.28 3.51 -15.17
N ALA A 74 -1.07 4.60 -15.92
CA ALA A 74 -1.81 4.85 -17.15
C ALA A 74 -1.55 3.78 -18.23
N ALA A 75 -0.33 3.23 -18.30
CA ALA A 75 0.04 2.25 -19.30
C ALA A 75 -0.32 0.80 -18.91
N ARG A 76 -0.32 0.47 -17.62
CA ARG A 76 -0.35 -0.93 -17.15
C ARG A 76 -1.39 -1.22 -16.06
N GLY A 77 -2.13 -0.21 -15.62
CA GLY A 77 -2.90 -0.28 -14.39
C GLY A 77 -2.01 -0.22 -13.14
N TRP A 78 -2.64 -0.33 -11.96
CA TRP A 78 -1.90 -0.31 -10.70
C TRP A 78 -0.97 -1.54 -10.58
N PRO A 79 0.33 -1.37 -10.24
CA PRO A 79 1.25 -2.50 -10.08
C PRO A 79 0.83 -3.43 -8.93
N THR A 80 0.44 -4.64 -9.26
CA THR A 80 0.01 -5.67 -8.29
C THR A 80 1.17 -6.52 -7.77
N GLY A 81 0.96 -7.22 -6.64
CA GLY A 81 1.96 -8.14 -6.11
C GLY A 81 2.37 -9.25 -7.09
N ALA A 82 1.45 -9.70 -7.95
CA ALA A 82 1.75 -10.70 -8.99
C ALA A 82 2.69 -10.14 -10.07
N GLN A 83 2.55 -8.87 -10.43
CA GLN A 83 3.39 -8.23 -11.45
C GLN A 83 4.77 -7.89 -10.92
N VAL A 84 4.83 -7.24 -9.77
CA VAL A 84 6.07 -6.60 -9.28
C VAL A 84 6.58 -7.15 -7.96
N GLY A 85 6.04 -8.28 -7.50
CA GLY A 85 6.33 -8.78 -6.16
C GLY A 85 5.71 -7.88 -5.09
N GLN A 86 5.65 -8.40 -3.87
CA GLN A 86 5.02 -7.64 -2.78
C GLN A 86 5.81 -6.37 -2.42
N ASP A 87 7.13 -6.44 -2.49
CA ASP A 87 8.02 -5.32 -2.22
C ASP A 87 7.94 -4.22 -3.28
N GLY A 88 7.77 -4.59 -4.56
CA GLY A 88 7.50 -3.63 -5.63
C GLY A 88 6.13 -2.97 -5.48
N ALA A 89 5.10 -3.73 -5.09
CA ALA A 89 3.76 -3.19 -4.85
C ALA A 89 3.75 -2.24 -3.63
N ASP A 90 4.46 -2.58 -2.56
CA ASP A 90 4.65 -1.72 -1.40
C ASP A 90 5.41 -0.44 -1.76
N ALA A 91 6.44 -0.54 -2.62
CA ALA A 91 7.17 0.61 -3.15
C ALA A 91 6.25 1.55 -3.96
N ALA A 92 5.42 1.01 -4.86
CA ALA A 92 4.44 1.80 -5.60
C ALA A 92 3.46 2.55 -4.68
N CYS A 93 2.98 1.88 -3.63
CA CYS A 93 2.12 2.51 -2.63
C CYS A 93 2.82 3.66 -1.89
N LEU A 94 4.10 3.51 -1.55
CA LEU A 94 4.87 4.58 -0.88
C LEU A 94 5.08 5.79 -1.79
N LEU A 95 5.38 5.56 -3.07
CA LEU A 95 5.52 6.63 -4.07
C LEU A 95 4.20 7.39 -4.28
N ALA A 96 3.06 6.68 -4.29
CA ALA A 96 1.74 7.30 -4.36
C ALA A 96 1.44 8.16 -3.12
N GLN A 97 1.77 7.66 -1.92
CA GLN A 97 1.62 8.41 -0.67
C GLN A 97 2.43 9.70 -0.69
N HIS A 98 3.63 9.73 -1.27
CA HIS A 98 4.45 10.94 -1.35
C HIS A 98 4.09 11.90 -2.50
N SER A 99 3.01 11.64 -3.23
CA SER A 99 2.57 12.50 -4.34
C SER A 99 1.74 13.71 -3.88
N ASP A 100 2.06 14.32 -2.72
CA ASP A 100 1.23 15.30 -1.98
C ASP A 100 0.89 16.55 -2.80
N LYS A 101 1.80 16.97 -3.68
CA LYS A 101 1.59 18.11 -4.58
C LYS A 101 0.67 17.79 -5.77
N ALA A 102 0.16 16.56 -5.87
CA ALA A 102 -0.75 16.11 -6.91
C ALA A 102 -2.00 15.39 -6.32
N PRO A 103 -2.83 16.07 -5.50
CA PRO A 103 -3.91 15.43 -4.75
C PRO A 103 -4.98 14.77 -5.64
N ALA A 104 -5.27 15.33 -6.82
CA ALA A 104 -6.19 14.72 -7.77
C ALA A 104 -5.64 13.39 -8.34
N LEU A 105 -4.32 13.33 -8.57
CA LEU A 105 -3.67 12.09 -8.98
C LEU A 105 -3.68 11.07 -7.85
N GLN A 106 -3.30 11.46 -6.62
CA GLN A 106 -3.34 10.54 -5.47
C GLN A 106 -4.71 9.91 -5.29
N ARG A 107 -5.79 10.68 -5.40
CA ARG A 107 -7.16 10.16 -5.34
C ARG A 107 -7.44 9.15 -6.46
N SER A 108 -7.08 9.47 -7.71
CA SER A 108 -7.24 8.54 -8.84
C SER A 108 -6.43 7.24 -8.67
N LEU A 109 -5.28 7.30 -8.01
CA LEU A 109 -4.47 6.12 -7.68
C LEU A 109 -5.14 5.26 -6.61
N ALA A 110 -5.73 5.87 -5.57
CA ALA A 110 -6.52 5.16 -4.57
C ALA A 110 -7.74 4.47 -5.20
N GLU A 111 -8.47 5.16 -6.08
CA GLU A 111 -9.60 4.60 -6.82
C GLU A 111 -9.17 3.42 -7.72
N ALA A 112 -7.99 3.49 -8.34
CA ALA A 112 -7.43 2.38 -9.11
C ALA A 112 -7.07 1.15 -8.26
N MET A 113 -6.72 1.36 -6.98
CA MET A 113 -6.41 0.29 -6.04
C MET A 113 -7.66 -0.40 -5.49
N GLU A 114 -8.77 0.32 -5.28
CA GLU A 114 -9.97 -0.18 -4.61
C GLU A 114 -10.48 -1.54 -5.13
N PRO A 115 -10.74 -1.74 -6.45
CA PRO A 115 -11.23 -3.03 -6.95
C PRO A 115 -10.22 -4.17 -6.77
N LEU A 116 -8.93 -3.85 -6.66
CA LEU A 116 -7.85 -4.83 -6.51
C LEU A 116 -7.75 -5.35 -5.08
N VAL A 117 -8.24 -4.60 -4.09
CA VAL A 117 -8.27 -5.04 -2.67
C VAL A 117 -9.18 -6.24 -2.49
N ALA A 118 -10.39 -6.21 -3.07
CA ALA A 118 -11.37 -7.30 -2.95
C ALA A 118 -10.86 -8.64 -3.51
N THR A 119 -9.95 -8.57 -4.49
CA THR A 119 -9.33 -9.74 -5.12
C THR A 119 -7.98 -10.14 -4.51
N GLY A 120 -7.52 -9.42 -3.48
CA GLY A 120 -6.22 -9.66 -2.83
C GLY A 120 -5.00 -9.30 -3.70
N GLN A 121 -5.19 -8.59 -4.81
CA GLN A 121 -4.11 -8.18 -5.70
C GLN A 121 -3.32 -6.97 -5.17
N VAL A 122 -3.93 -6.23 -4.24
CA VAL A 122 -3.34 -5.13 -3.48
C VAL A 122 -3.56 -5.39 -1.99
N LYS A 123 -2.54 -5.11 -1.17
CA LYS A 123 -2.68 -5.18 0.29
C LYS A 123 -3.72 -4.17 0.77
N ALA A 124 -4.67 -4.64 1.59
CA ALA A 124 -5.69 -3.78 2.19
C ALA A 124 -5.07 -2.62 3.00
N SER A 125 -3.94 -2.85 3.69
CA SER A 125 -3.23 -1.80 4.44
C SER A 125 -2.67 -0.72 3.54
N SER A 126 -2.10 -1.07 2.39
CA SER A 126 -1.60 -0.11 1.39
C SER A 126 -2.73 0.78 0.87
N TYR A 127 -3.89 0.19 0.56
CA TYR A 127 -5.06 0.96 0.16
C TYR A 127 -5.56 1.87 1.28
N ALA A 128 -5.66 1.37 2.51
CA ALA A 128 -6.11 2.14 3.67
C ALA A 128 -5.26 3.40 3.90
N TYR A 129 -3.93 3.27 3.78
CA TYR A 129 -3.01 4.39 3.87
C TYR A 129 -3.28 5.47 2.82
N LEU A 130 -3.33 5.10 1.54
CA LEU A 130 -3.53 6.07 0.46
C LEU A 130 -4.95 6.66 0.47
N TRP A 131 -5.96 5.87 0.85
CA TRP A 131 -7.34 6.33 0.97
C TRP A 131 -7.46 7.44 2.01
N ASP A 132 -7.00 7.20 3.23
CA ASP A 132 -7.10 8.19 4.30
C ASP A 132 -6.22 9.41 4.04
N HIS A 133 -5.11 9.26 3.32
CA HIS A 133 -4.28 10.40 2.90
C HIS A 133 -5.01 11.36 1.94
N THR A 134 -6.03 10.88 1.22
CA THR A 134 -6.74 11.65 0.18
C THR A 134 -8.18 11.99 0.52
N ASN A 135 -8.69 11.53 1.66
CA ASN A 135 -10.08 11.69 2.08
C ASN A 135 -10.18 12.14 3.54
N ASP A 136 -11.07 13.11 3.76
CA ASP A 136 -11.50 13.58 5.07
C ASP A 136 -13.04 13.56 5.10
N PRO A 137 -13.70 12.90 6.08
CA PRO A 137 -13.13 12.17 7.21
C PRO A 137 -12.35 10.91 6.80
N GLN A 138 -11.30 10.58 7.57
CA GLN A 138 -10.57 9.31 7.40
C GLN A 138 -11.48 8.10 7.64
N ARG A 139 -11.35 7.07 6.82
CA ARG A 139 -12.11 5.82 6.94
C ARG A 139 -11.41 4.79 7.80
N TYR A 140 -10.09 4.68 7.69
CA TYR A 140 -9.30 3.62 8.34
C TYR A 140 -8.41 4.13 9.49
N GLY A 141 -8.29 5.46 9.66
CA GLY A 141 -7.50 6.07 10.73
C GLY A 141 -6.00 5.87 10.59
N THR A 142 -5.46 5.80 9.37
CA THR A 142 -4.02 5.58 9.15
C THR A 142 -3.18 6.86 9.25
N GLN A 143 -3.80 8.03 9.16
CA GLN A 143 -3.13 9.33 9.28
C GLN A 143 -3.25 9.90 10.69
N GLY A 144 -2.17 10.51 11.15
CA GLY A 144 -2.12 11.21 12.43
C GLY A 144 -0.78 11.91 12.64
N ARG A 145 -0.61 12.46 13.83
CA ARG A 145 0.58 13.17 14.25
C ARG A 145 0.88 12.88 15.71
N CYS A 146 2.15 12.96 16.09
CA CYS A 146 2.52 13.00 17.50
C CYS A 146 2.03 14.34 18.08
N ALA A 147 1.13 14.30 19.05
CA ALA A 147 0.69 15.50 19.77
C ALA A 147 1.74 15.91 20.81
N ASP A 148 2.25 14.92 21.55
CA ASP A 148 3.31 15.04 22.55
C ASP A 148 3.96 13.67 22.80
N MET A 149 4.94 13.61 23.70
CA MET A 149 5.73 12.41 23.96
C MET A 149 4.82 11.26 24.43
N GLY A 150 4.69 10.23 23.61
CA GLY A 150 3.86 9.06 23.91
C GLY A 150 2.38 9.19 23.55
N HIS A 151 1.95 10.33 22.97
CA HIS A 151 0.58 10.55 22.54
C HIS A 151 0.50 10.72 21.02
N TRP A 152 -0.27 9.83 20.40
CA TRP A 152 -0.63 9.89 19.00
C TRP A 152 -2.05 10.48 18.86
N GLU A 153 -2.17 11.55 18.08
CA GLU A 153 -3.45 12.13 17.70
C GLU A 153 -3.74 11.77 16.24
N TYR A 154 -4.83 11.04 16.00
CA TYR A 154 -5.33 10.84 14.64
C TYR A 154 -5.87 12.17 14.12
N CYS A 155 -5.63 12.48 12.84
CA CYS A 155 -6.27 13.63 12.20
C CYS A 155 -7.80 13.38 12.22
N LEU A 156 -8.51 14.12 13.07
CA LEU A 156 -9.87 13.83 13.52
C LEU A 156 -10.86 13.73 12.36
N ALA A 157 -11.21 12.49 11.98
CA ALA A 157 -12.57 11.98 11.93
C ALA A 157 -12.63 10.47 11.60
N ALA A 158 -11.85 9.63 12.29
CA ALA A 158 -12.09 8.19 12.30
C ALA A 158 -13.31 7.86 13.18
N LEU A 159 -14.52 8.22 12.73
CA LEU A 159 -15.78 7.80 13.36
C LEU A 159 -16.48 6.81 12.46
N ARG A 160 -16.02 5.54 12.49
CA ARG A 160 -16.86 4.34 12.60
C ARG A 160 -15.97 3.11 12.68
N ALA A 161 -15.92 2.55 13.88
CA ALA A 161 -15.44 1.21 14.16
C ALA A 161 -16.10 0.19 13.22
N TRP A 162 -15.27 -0.62 12.56
CA TRP A 162 -15.59 -1.95 12.08
C TRP A 162 -14.33 -2.81 12.23
#